data_AF-A0A7X1LPV6-F1
#
_entry.id   AF-A0A7X1LPV6-F1
#
_cell.length_a   1.000
_cell.length_b   1.000
_cell.length_c   1.000
_cell.angle_alpha   90.00
_cell.angle_beta   90.00
_cell.angle_gamma   90.00
#
_symmetry.space_group_name_H-M   'P 1'
#
loop_
_entity.id
_entity.type
_entity.pdbx_description
1 polymer ?
#
loop_
_entity_poly.entity_id
_entity_poly.type
_entity_poly.pdbx_seq_one_letter_code
_entity_poly.pdbx_strand_id
1 'polypeptide(L)'
;MTAITRTARTARLRTLALTGITTTAAAAAALTLMPTTAQAAEAPQAKTPTAATASHTSTTGTTGKGYSNNLDGWIKQSLAIMKAKGIPGSYEGLHRNIMRESSGNPNAQNNWDVNAQKGIPSKGLLQVIQPTFNAYHVPGTSQNITDPVANITAAANYAAHRYGSIDHVNSAY
;
A
#
# COMPACT_ATOMS: atom_id res chain seq x y z
N MET A 1 27.05 -3.85 -60.00
CA MET A 1 28.10 -2.83 -60.20
C MET A 1 27.98 -1.81 -59.09
N THR A 2 29.09 -1.56 -58.42
CA THR A 2 29.26 -0.94 -57.10
C THR A 2 29.56 0.57 -57.25
N ALA A 3 29.03 1.41 -56.37
CA ALA A 3 29.56 2.76 -56.16
C ALA A 3 29.58 3.09 -54.66
N ILE A 4 30.78 2.94 -54.07
CA ILE A 4 31.14 3.39 -52.74
C ILE A 4 31.87 4.73 -52.92
N THR A 5 31.36 5.81 -52.34
CA THR A 5 32.09 7.09 -52.28
C THR A 5 32.48 7.37 -50.85
N ARG A 6 33.80 7.33 -50.60
CA ARG A 6 34.46 7.67 -49.34
C ARG A 6 35.29 8.91 -49.62
N THR A 7 35.03 10.02 -48.94
CA THR A 7 35.88 11.22 -49.02
C THR A 7 36.45 11.56 -47.64
N ALA A 8 37.75 11.80 -47.65
CA ALA A 8 38.65 11.85 -46.51
C ALA A 8 38.73 13.24 -45.84
N ARG A 9 39.33 13.21 -44.64
CA ARG A 9 39.58 14.27 -43.67
C ARG A 9 40.43 15.43 -44.20
N THR A 10 40.21 16.62 -43.65
CA THR A 10 41.27 17.62 -43.44
C THR A 10 41.12 18.26 -42.06
N ALA A 11 42.14 18.10 -41.24
CA ALA A 11 42.32 18.74 -39.95
C ALA A 11 42.84 20.17 -40.11
N ARG A 12 42.45 21.09 -39.22
CA ARG A 12 43.25 22.28 -38.88
C ARG A 12 43.14 22.58 -37.39
N LEU A 13 44.28 22.44 -36.71
CA LEU A 13 44.58 22.97 -35.38
C LEU A 13 44.77 24.49 -35.43
N ARG A 14 44.32 25.23 -34.41
CA ARG A 14 45.01 26.40 -33.78
C ARG A 14 44.47 26.54 -32.34
N THR A 15 45.21 26.13 -31.30
CA THR A 15 46.18 26.93 -30.48
C THR A 15 45.48 28.03 -29.67
N LEU A 16 45.15 27.80 -28.39
CA LEU A 16 45.91 28.04 -27.14
C LEU A 16 45.97 29.51 -26.70
N ALA A 17 45.33 29.84 -25.57
CA ALA A 17 45.77 30.87 -24.64
C ALA A 17 45.35 30.47 -23.21
N LEU A 18 46.32 30.52 -22.31
CA LEU A 18 46.41 29.92 -20.99
C LEU A 18 46.86 31.01 -20.02
N THR A 19 46.11 31.31 -18.96
CA THR A 19 46.53 31.97 -17.71
C THR A 19 45.29 31.96 -16.78
N GLY A 20 45.22 31.34 -15.60
CA GLY A 20 46.23 30.88 -14.66
C GLY A 20 46.11 31.70 -13.38
N ILE A 21 45.38 31.21 -12.36
CA ILE A 21 45.67 31.50 -10.94
C ILE A 21 45.43 30.23 -10.13
N THR A 22 46.50 29.83 -9.47
CA THR A 22 46.69 28.70 -8.58
C THR A 22 46.15 29.00 -7.18
N THR A 23 45.38 28.08 -6.60
CA THR A 23 45.41 27.83 -5.16
C THR A 23 45.49 26.33 -4.91
N THR A 24 46.64 25.94 -4.39
CA THR A 24 46.98 24.62 -3.86
C THR A 24 46.16 24.32 -2.62
N ALA A 25 45.45 23.19 -2.61
CA ALA A 25 45.18 22.44 -1.39
C ALA A 25 45.16 20.96 -1.74
N ALA A 26 46.30 20.30 -1.50
CA ALA A 26 46.40 18.86 -1.49
C ALA A 26 45.81 18.33 -0.17
N ALA A 27 44.88 17.39 -0.26
CA ALA A 27 44.62 16.45 0.82
C ALA A 27 44.12 15.15 0.20
N ALA A 28 44.94 14.12 0.35
CA ALA A 28 44.67 12.74 0.00
C ALA A 28 43.46 12.22 0.80
N ALA A 29 42.59 11.47 0.13
CA ALA A 29 41.71 10.50 0.81
C ALA A 29 41.41 9.35 -0.15
N ALA A 30 41.56 8.15 0.40
CA ALA A 30 41.67 6.89 -0.29
C ALA A 30 40.40 6.47 -1.05
N LEU A 31 40.63 5.78 -2.17
CA LEU A 31 39.64 4.98 -2.88
C LEU A 31 39.28 3.76 -2.01
N THR A 32 38.15 3.81 -1.32
CA THR A 32 37.49 2.62 -0.76
C THR A 32 36.21 2.38 -1.54
N LEU A 33 36.19 1.26 -2.29
CA LEU A 33 34.95 0.65 -2.75
C LEU A 33 34.11 0.28 -1.51
N MET A 34 32.93 0.87 -1.37
CA MET A 34 31.90 0.35 -0.46
C MET A 34 30.56 0.23 -1.21
N PRO A 35 29.82 -0.88 -1.04
CA PRO A 35 28.46 -1.00 -1.53
C PRO A 35 27.56 -0.05 -0.72
N THR A 36 26.72 0.70 -1.40
CA THR A 36 25.72 1.58 -0.81
C THR A 36 24.61 0.75 -0.14
N THR A 37 24.80 0.46 1.14
CA THR A 37 23.72 0.19 2.09
C THR A 37 23.82 1.21 3.22
N ALA A 38 23.02 2.28 3.15
CA ALA A 38 22.74 3.19 4.26
C ALA A 38 21.66 4.19 3.79
N GLN A 39 20.42 4.07 4.25
CA GLN A 39 19.89 4.57 5.53
C GLN A 39 19.14 5.91 5.29
N ALA A 40 17.81 5.85 5.34
CA ALA A 40 16.97 6.96 5.76
C ALA A 40 16.12 6.41 6.91
N ALA A 41 16.66 6.51 8.12
CA ALA A 41 16.22 7.49 9.11
C ALA A 41 15.00 6.99 9.87
N GLU A 42 15.32 6.17 10.87
CA GLU A 42 14.54 5.93 12.07
C GLU A 42 14.34 7.27 12.79
N ALA A 43 13.08 7.67 13.00
CA ALA A 43 12.72 8.77 13.89
C ALA A 43 11.99 8.18 15.11
N PRO A 44 12.45 8.44 16.34
CA PRO A 44 11.74 8.01 17.54
C PRO A 44 10.62 9.03 17.80
N GLN A 45 9.37 8.67 17.51
CA GLN A 45 8.23 9.46 17.97
C GLN A 45 7.69 8.92 19.30
N ALA A 46 7.71 9.85 20.25
CA ALA A 46 7.47 9.71 21.65
C ALA A 46 6.08 9.13 21.97
N LYS A 47 6.05 8.38 23.06
CA LYS A 47 4.86 7.81 23.67
C LYS A 47 3.99 8.93 24.23
N THR A 48 2.75 9.01 23.78
CA THR A 48 1.64 9.58 24.54
C THR A 48 0.58 8.49 24.70
N PRO A 49 0.35 7.95 25.90
CA PRO A 49 -0.77 7.04 26.14
C PRO A 49 -2.03 7.87 26.33
N THR A 50 -2.70 8.24 25.25
CA THR A 50 -4.12 8.59 25.36
C THR A 50 -4.87 7.27 25.34
N ALA A 51 -5.18 6.77 26.54
CA ALA A 51 -6.17 5.73 26.74
C ALA A 51 -7.51 6.24 26.18
N ALA A 52 -7.77 5.95 24.91
CA ALA A 52 -9.12 5.96 24.40
C ALA A 52 -9.81 4.74 25.01
N THR A 53 -10.54 4.97 26.09
CA THR A 53 -11.52 4.03 26.62
C THR A 53 -12.46 3.64 25.49
N ALA A 54 -12.22 2.49 24.87
CA ALA A 54 -13.11 1.89 23.90
C ALA A 54 -14.33 1.33 24.65
N SER A 55 -15.18 2.22 25.14
CA SER A 55 -16.54 1.88 25.56
C SER A 55 -17.37 1.65 24.31
N HIS A 56 -17.21 0.49 23.67
CA HIS A 56 -18.13 0.03 22.66
C HIS A 56 -19.34 -0.58 23.37
N THR A 57 -20.36 0.25 23.61
CA THR A 57 -21.71 -0.24 23.89
C THR A 57 -22.17 -1.00 22.66
N SER A 58 -22.05 -2.33 22.74
CA SER A 58 -22.62 -3.28 21.80
C SER A 58 -24.14 -3.07 21.74
N THR A 59 -24.62 -2.23 20.82
CA THR A 59 -26.02 -2.26 20.43
C THR A 59 -26.23 -3.62 19.74
N THR A 60 -26.90 -4.53 20.45
CA THR A 60 -27.30 -5.87 19.97
C THR A 60 -28.27 -5.73 18.81
N GLY A 61 -27.74 -5.36 17.64
CA GLY A 61 -28.43 -5.42 16.36
C GLY A 61 -27.91 -6.61 15.60
N THR A 62 -28.78 -7.49 15.17
CA THR A 62 -28.44 -8.59 14.27
C THR A 62 -28.65 -8.11 12.84
N THR A 63 -27.68 -8.30 11.97
CA THR A 63 -27.85 -8.18 10.51
C THR A 63 -28.98 -9.12 10.05
N GLY A 64 -29.61 -8.82 8.92
CA GLY A 64 -30.73 -9.63 8.39
C GLY A 64 -30.42 -11.12 8.13
N LYS A 65 -29.17 -11.55 8.29
CA LYS A 65 -28.71 -12.94 8.18
C LYS A 65 -28.30 -13.60 9.51
N GLY A 66 -28.62 -13.00 10.67
CA GLY A 66 -28.34 -13.62 11.96
C GLY A 66 -26.95 -13.32 12.54
N TYR A 67 -26.14 -12.48 11.89
CA TYR A 67 -24.82 -12.08 12.42
C TYR A 67 -24.92 -10.80 13.24
N SER A 68 -24.14 -10.70 14.32
CA SER A 68 -24.02 -9.48 15.11
C SER A 68 -23.56 -8.29 14.25
N ASN A 69 -24.06 -7.09 14.53
CA ASN A 69 -23.63 -5.87 13.86
C ASN A 69 -22.38 -5.27 14.54
N ASN A 70 -21.30 -6.03 14.54
CA ASN A 70 -20.00 -5.66 15.09
C ASN A 70 -18.88 -6.38 14.31
N LEU A 71 -17.62 -6.07 14.64
CA LEU A 71 -16.46 -6.60 13.92
C LEU A 71 -16.49 -8.14 13.77
N ASP A 72 -16.74 -8.86 14.86
CA ASP A 72 -16.83 -10.33 14.85
C ASP A 72 -17.93 -10.83 13.90
N GLY A 73 -19.13 -10.24 13.98
CA GLY A 73 -20.24 -10.62 13.12
C GLY A 73 -20.00 -10.28 11.65
N TRP A 74 -19.37 -9.14 11.34
CA TRP A 74 -19.00 -8.77 9.97
C TRP A 74 -17.95 -9.71 9.39
N ILE A 75 -16.94 -10.10 10.18
CA ILE A 75 -15.92 -11.08 9.75
C ILE A 75 -16.59 -12.44 9.50
N LYS A 76 -17.42 -12.94 10.42
CA LYS A 76 -18.12 -14.23 10.26
C LYS A 76 -19.05 -14.25 9.05
N GLN A 77 -19.79 -13.17 8.83
CA GLN A 77 -20.64 -13.03 7.65
C GLN A 77 -19.80 -13.05 6.36
N SER A 78 -18.68 -12.33 6.35
CA SER A 78 -17.76 -12.31 5.20
C SER A 78 -17.17 -13.69 4.93
N LEU A 79 -16.74 -14.42 5.98
CA LEU A 79 -16.24 -15.80 5.84
C LEU A 79 -17.28 -16.75 5.25
N ALA A 80 -18.55 -16.61 5.62
CA ALA A 80 -19.63 -17.41 5.04
C ALA A 80 -19.79 -17.13 3.54
N ILE A 81 -19.73 -15.85 3.13
CA ILE A 81 -19.78 -15.45 1.72
C ILE A 81 -18.55 -15.93 0.97
N MET A 82 -17.36 -15.73 1.54
CA MET A 82 -16.07 -16.18 1.01
C MET A 82 -16.08 -17.68 0.75
N LYS A 83 -16.53 -18.48 1.72
CA LYS A 83 -16.69 -19.93 1.58
C LYS A 83 -17.63 -20.30 0.43
N ALA A 84 -18.78 -19.64 0.32
CA ALA A 84 -19.74 -19.89 -0.76
C ALA A 84 -19.20 -19.50 -2.15
N LYS A 85 -18.21 -18.60 -2.22
CA LYS A 85 -17.60 -18.09 -3.45
C LYS A 85 -16.22 -18.68 -3.75
N GLY A 86 -15.71 -19.58 -2.90
CA GLY A 86 -14.38 -20.18 -3.06
C GLY A 86 -13.23 -19.20 -2.79
N ILE A 87 -13.46 -18.15 -2.00
CA ILE A 87 -12.41 -17.19 -1.61
C ILE A 87 -11.74 -17.69 -0.33
N PRO A 88 -10.44 -18.03 -0.35
CA PRO A 88 -9.72 -18.49 0.83
C PRO A 88 -9.46 -17.34 1.84
N GLY A 89 -9.47 -17.70 3.12
CA GLY A 89 -9.11 -16.82 4.22
C GLY A 89 -9.60 -17.33 5.57
N SER A 90 -8.99 -16.84 6.65
CA SER A 90 -9.36 -17.17 8.03
C SER A 90 -9.88 -15.95 8.81
N TYR A 91 -10.55 -16.22 9.93
CA TYR A 91 -10.96 -15.16 10.87
C TYR A 91 -9.75 -14.35 11.34
N GLU A 92 -8.67 -15.03 11.74
CA GLU A 92 -7.45 -14.38 12.24
C GLU A 92 -6.73 -13.56 11.16
N GLY A 93 -6.71 -14.06 9.92
CA GLY A 93 -6.19 -13.32 8.78
C GLY A 93 -6.96 -12.02 8.56
N LEU A 94 -8.29 -12.10 8.52
CA LEU A 94 -9.14 -10.91 8.40
C LEU A 94 -8.96 -9.95 9.57
N HIS A 95 -9.10 -10.46 10.80
CA HIS A 95 -9.04 -9.67 12.02
C HIS A 95 -7.70 -8.93 12.17
N ARG A 96 -6.56 -9.63 11.98
CA ARG A 96 -5.22 -9.03 12.07
C ARG A 96 -5.04 -7.87 11.08
N ASN A 97 -5.45 -8.08 9.84
CA ASN A 97 -5.32 -7.04 8.82
C ASN A 97 -6.25 -5.86 9.13
N ILE A 98 -7.51 -6.10 9.51
CA ILE A 98 -8.46 -5.03 9.88
C ILE A 98 -7.94 -4.18 11.04
N MET A 99 -7.38 -4.82 12.07
CA MET A 99 -6.86 -4.10 13.24
C MET A 99 -5.65 -3.23 12.88
N ARG A 100 -4.82 -3.64 11.93
CA ARG A 100 -3.70 -2.83 11.44
C ARG A 100 -4.17 -1.67 10.55
N GLU A 101 -5.15 -1.91 9.69
CA GLU A 101 -5.61 -0.93 8.68
C GLU A 101 -6.52 0.15 9.26
N SER A 102 -7.40 -0.19 10.19
CA SER A 102 -8.48 0.71 10.61
C SER A 102 -8.83 0.65 12.10
N SER A 103 -8.16 -0.21 12.87
CA SER A 103 -8.54 -0.52 14.25
C SER A 103 -10.02 -0.94 14.39
N GLY A 104 -10.59 -1.55 13.34
CA GLY A 104 -11.99 -1.97 13.31
C GLY A 104 -13.00 -0.87 12.95
N ASN A 105 -12.55 0.30 12.47
CA ASN A 105 -13.45 1.39 12.06
C ASN A 105 -13.92 1.22 10.60
N PRO A 106 -15.20 0.90 10.35
CA PRO A 106 -15.71 0.72 8.99
C PRO A 106 -15.81 2.01 8.18
N ASN A 107 -15.71 3.16 8.82
CA ASN A 107 -15.74 4.48 8.18
C ASN A 107 -14.34 5.12 8.07
N ALA A 108 -13.26 4.36 8.32
CA ALA A 108 -11.90 4.86 8.16
C ALA A 108 -11.66 5.32 6.71
N GLN A 109 -10.99 6.46 6.53
CA GLN A 109 -10.63 7.01 5.22
C GLN A 109 -9.28 7.71 5.30
N ASN A 110 -8.35 7.36 4.41
CA ASN A 110 -7.08 8.06 4.29
C ASN A 110 -7.23 9.25 3.32
N ASN A 111 -6.82 10.44 3.76
CA ASN A 111 -6.91 11.67 2.95
C ASN A 111 -5.54 12.28 2.58
N TRP A 112 -4.44 11.60 2.89
CA TRP A 112 -3.10 12.20 2.83
C TRP A 112 -2.23 11.67 1.69
N ASP A 113 -2.43 10.41 1.29
CA ASP A 113 -1.58 9.74 0.30
C ASP A 113 -1.82 10.23 -1.14
N VAL A 114 -1.01 9.71 -2.06
CA VAL A 114 -1.10 10.03 -3.48
C VAL A 114 -2.44 9.63 -4.11
N ASN A 115 -3.13 8.62 -3.57
CA ASN A 115 -4.43 8.20 -4.08
C ASN A 115 -5.50 9.19 -3.63
N ALA A 116 -5.46 9.65 -2.38
CA ALA A 116 -6.30 10.72 -1.87
C ALA A 116 -6.11 12.02 -2.64
N GLN A 117 -4.87 12.41 -2.94
CA GLN A 117 -4.56 13.57 -3.79
C GLN A 117 -5.13 13.43 -5.21
N LYS A 118 -5.25 12.20 -5.72
CA LYS A 118 -5.90 11.87 -7.00
C LYS A 118 -7.42 11.71 -6.88
N GLY A 119 -8.02 11.97 -5.71
CA GLY A 119 -9.46 11.85 -5.48
C GLY A 119 -9.96 10.42 -5.29
N ILE A 120 -9.07 9.45 -5.06
CA ILE A 120 -9.40 8.03 -4.87
C ILE A 120 -8.85 7.55 -3.52
N PRO A 121 -9.29 8.13 -2.39
CA PRO A 121 -8.80 7.74 -1.08
C PRO A 121 -9.12 6.26 -0.76
N SER A 122 -8.25 5.60 0.00
CA SER A 122 -8.54 4.30 0.59
C SER A 122 -9.60 4.43 1.71
N LYS A 123 -10.48 3.44 1.81
CA LYS A 123 -11.65 3.46 2.71
C LYS A 123 -11.95 2.12 3.37
N GLY A 124 -12.63 2.19 4.50
CA GLY A 124 -13.21 1.06 5.20
C GLY A 124 -12.22 0.25 6.02
N LEU A 125 -12.68 -0.92 6.46
CA LEU A 125 -11.98 -1.78 7.42
C LEU A 125 -10.59 -2.23 6.96
N LEU A 126 -10.42 -2.44 5.66
CA LEU A 126 -9.17 -2.90 5.04
C LEU A 126 -8.57 -1.89 4.07
N GLN A 127 -8.95 -0.61 4.19
CA GLN A 127 -8.35 0.51 3.45
C GLN A 127 -8.26 0.26 1.92
N VAL A 128 -9.37 -0.18 1.32
CA VAL A 128 -9.45 -0.46 -0.12
C VAL A 128 -9.76 0.82 -0.90
N ILE A 129 -9.15 1.00 -2.07
CA ILE A 129 -9.49 2.09 -3.01
C ILE A 129 -10.66 1.69 -3.92
N GLN A 130 -11.44 2.68 -4.40
CA GLN A 130 -12.65 2.42 -5.20
C GLN A 130 -12.42 1.52 -6.44
N PRO A 131 -11.37 1.71 -7.26
CA PRO A 131 -11.13 0.85 -8.42
C PRO A 131 -10.90 -0.63 -8.04
N THR A 132 -10.17 -0.88 -6.95
CA THR A 132 -9.95 -2.23 -6.42
C THR A 132 -11.25 -2.80 -5.88
N PHE A 133 -12.02 -2.04 -5.12
CA PHE A 133 -13.33 -2.50 -4.63
C PHE A 133 -14.25 -2.91 -5.79
N ASN A 134 -14.31 -2.10 -6.85
CA ASN A 134 -15.14 -2.40 -8.02
C ASN A 134 -14.66 -3.66 -8.75
N ALA A 135 -13.35 -3.83 -8.92
CA ALA A 135 -12.78 -4.98 -9.64
C ALA A 135 -12.92 -6.30 -8.88
N TYR A 136 -12.92 -6.26 -7.54
CA TYR A 136 -12.97 -7.45 -6.68
C TYR A 136 -14.26 -7.57 -5.87
N HIS A 137 -15.27 -6.75 -6.20
CA HIS A 137 -16.59 -6.81 -5.58
C HIS A 137 -17.14 -8.23 -5.69
N VAL A 138 -17.74 -8.72 -4.60
CA VAL A 138 -18.29 -10.06 -4.56
C VAL A 138 -19.81 -9.99 -4.70
N PRO A 139 -20.40 -10.55 -5.77
CA PRO A 139 -21.83 -10.48 -6.00
C PRO A 139 -22.64 -11.03 -4.82
N GLY A 140 -23.61 -10.25 -4.37
CA GLY A 140 -24.43 -10.54 -3.18
C GLY A 140 -24.07 -9.72 -1.93
N THR A 141 -23.05 -8.86 -2.01
CA THR A 141 -22.74 -7.84 -0.98
C THR A 141 -23.14 -6.44 -1.43
N SER A 142 -23.12 -5.48 -0.50
CA SER A 142 -23.38 -4.06 -0.77
C SER A 142 -22.42 -3.48 -1.82
N GLN A 143 -22.88 -2.47 -2.57
CA GLN A 143 -22.02 -1.68 -3.47
C GLN A 143 -21.30 -0.52 -2.74
N ASN A 144 -21.61 -0.31 -1.46
CA ASN A 144 -20.92 0.70 -0.65
C ASN A 144 -19.55 0.16 -0.18
N ILE A 145 -18.47 0.88 -0.50
CA ILE A 145 -17.11 0.52 -0.10
C ILE A 145 -16.89 0.56 1.42
N THR A 146 -17.68 1.33 2.19
CA THR A 146 -17.61 1.36 3.66
C THR A 146 -18.57 0.39 4.33
N ASP A 147 -19.38 -0.36 3.55
CA ASP A 147 -20.12 -1.48 4.11
C ASP A 147 -19.11 -2.52 4.62
N PRO A 148 -19.16 -2.91 5.90
CA PRO A 148 -18.09 -3.70 6.50
C PRO A 148 -17.95 -5.07 5.84
N VAL A 149 -19.07 -5.73 5.51
CA VAL A 149 -19.05 -7.04 4.87
C VAL A 149 -18.56 -6.96 3.43
N ALA A 150 -19.02 -5.97 2.67
CA ALA A 150 -18.57 -5.77 1.29
C ALA A 150 -17.07 -5.42 1.24
N ASN A 151 -16.60 -4.54 2.13
CA ASN A 151 -15.20 -4.13 2.21
C ASN A 151 -14.29 -5.33 2.53
N ILE A 152 -14.64 -6.09 3.58
CA ILE A 152 -13.90 -7.30 3.98
C ILE A 152 -13.85 -8.30 2.83
N THR A 153 -15.01 -8.61 2.24
CA THR A 153 -15.11 -9.66 1.22
C THR A 153 -14.36 -9.26 -0.06
N ALA A 154 -14.45 -7.99 -0.50
CA ALA A 154 -13.72 -7.51 -1.67
C ALA A 154 -12.20 -7.49 -1.46
N ALA A 155 -11.73 -7.06 -0.28
CA ALA A 155 -10.32 -7.09 0.07
C ALA A 155 -9.76 -8.52 0.14
N ALA A 156 -10.52 -9.46 0.72
CA ALA A 156 -10.13 -10.86 0.76
C ALA A 156 -10.08 -11.48 -0.64
N ASN A 157 -11.01 -11.13 -1.53
CA ASN A 157 -10.99 -11.55 -2.93
C ASN A 157 -9.76 -11.02 -3.67
N TYR A 158 -9.42 -9.74 -3.47
CA TYR A 158 -8.17 -9.16 -3.98
C TYR A 158 -6.94 -9.91 -3.46
N ALA A 159 -6.87 -10.16 -2.15
CA ALA A 159 -5.75 -10.87 -1.54
C ALA A 159 -5.63 -12.31 -2.03
N ALA A 160 -6.75 -13.02 -2.22
CA ALA A 160 -6.76 -14.35 -2.81
C ALA A 160 -6.18 -14.34 -4.23
N HIS A 161 -6.58 -13.38 -5.06
CA HIS A 161 -6.05 -13.26 -6.42
C HIS A 161 -4.54 -12.94 -6.45
N ARG A 162 -4.05 -12.10 -5.54
CA ARG A 162 -2.64 -11.62 -5.57
C ARG A 162 -1.68 -12.47 -4.77
N TYR A 163 -2.14 -13.04 -3.65
CA TYR A 163 -1.31 -13.69 -2.63
C TYR A 163 -1.80 -15.11 -2.30
N GLY A 164 -2.89 -15.57 -2.91
CA GLY A 164 -3.49 -16.88 -2.64
C GLY A 164 -4.41 -16.93 -1.43
N SER A 165 -4.27 -16.03 -0.45
CA SER A 165 -5.20 -15.85 0.68
C SER A 165 -4.91 -14.52 1.38
N ILE A 166 -5.92 -13.96 2.07
CA ILE A 166 -5.71 -12.85 3.03
C ILE A 166 -4.77 -13.25 4.18
N ASP A 167 -4.65 -14.54 4.47
CA ASP A 167 -3.76 -15.04 5.53
C ASP A 167 -2.28 -14.75 5.24
N HIS A 168 -1.93 -14.63 3.95
CA HIS A 168 -0.57 -14.34 3.49
C HIS A 168 -0.25 -12.83 3.44
N VAL A 169 -1.21 -11.97 3.82
CA VAL A 169 -1.00 -10.53 3.89
C VAL A 169 -0.45 -10.17 5.27
N ASN A 170 0.79 -9.70 5.27
CA ASN A 170 1.56 -9.38 6.48
C ASN A 170 1.92 -7.89 6.62
N SER A 171 1.66 -7.09 5.59
CA SER A 171 1.94 -5.64 5.56
C SER A 171 0.65 -4.86 5.36
N ALA A 172 0.68 -3.57 5.73
CA ALA A 172 -0.39 -2.64 5.38
C ALA A 172 -0.52 -2.43 3.87
N TYR A 173 -1.74 -2.09 3.43
CA TYR A 173 -2.09 -1.88 2.03
C TYR A 173 -1.62 -0.53 1.48
#